data_AF-A0A3S0MY76-F1
#
_entry.id   AF-A0A3S0MY76-F1
#
_cell.length_a   1.000
_cell.length_b   1.000
_cell.length_c   1.000
_cell.angle_alpha   90.00
_cell.angle_beta   90.00
_cell.angle_gamma   90.00
#
_symmetry.space_group_name_H-M   'P 1'
#
loop_
_entity.id
_entity.type
_entity.pdbx_description
1 polymer ?
#
loop_
_entity_poly.entity_id
_entity_poly.type
_entity_poly.pdbx_seq_one_letter_code
_entity_poly.pdbx_strand_id
1 'polypeptide(L)'
;MKKLKSSIQKVVTECTYIDWLILHKIENLTKSTTNVSFSSIDEKEAPSKPFNKNEGYISLKNSKMIKIFNEIILELVNDFANNTIAISNLFIILTRTSYNGENEEILIENFKNKIGKKQSKNIFQFLLASLNEEYFKRRYSKKEFPDNPNEWLQLFQASQYSSQMSDPIIAALQLVKSGTDRKLDFVYIENMTPIIRAVLIGWYAFDIKISKAKMLEVLKNKNELVFLSAYIIDDIGSDKIIPNWLNQNLINKFIEDHWDNIGKHLFIHIFGLSYRNQSQGKWNKKIENFIHKTLYKKIVSDDFDFPIWMNKIIFPDSFIALFSWFTTKKISFNKITEKNKKEILNQFISELQRISKELPNSLASENSFDPFDSYRLNELKYRNALAFLLLFFLFDTTENLKEIKNICYDFKPLFYGGYSSRSLATHFTEIIFLIALSGNKIKGVEDDKFEKIKQLLDILEETVLVPYIHISERQEEIWNPECEKEIMTFNTGKFLINNDLKELKKSKVKNHYSQLYGTLELIKIAQWPYER
;
A
#
# COMPACT_ATOMS: atom_id res chain seq x y z
N MET A 1 -11.68 41.71 -29.22
CA MET A 1 -12.80 40.88 -28.75
C MET A 1 -13.66 40.31 -29.87
N LYS A 2 -14.18 41.08 -30.84
CA LYS A 2 -14.92 40.50 -32.00
C LYS A 2 -14.15 39.41 -32.76
N LYS A 3 -12.87 39.65 -33.07
CA LYS A 3 -11.96 38.66 -33.70
C LYS A 3 -11.78 37.40 -32.84
N LEU A 4 -11.76 37.54 -31.51
CA LEU A 4 -11.65 36.40 -30.60
C LEU A 4 -12.93 35.57 -30.63
N LYS A 5 -14.11 36.21 -30.54
CA LYS A 5 -15.41 35.54 -30.67
C LYS A 5 -15.50 34.74 -31.98
N SER A 6 -15.18 35.36 -33.12
CA SER A 6 -15.24 34.67 -34.42
C SER A 6 -14.25 33.51 -34.52
N SER A 7 -13.06 33.64 -33.91
CA SER A 7 -12.06 32.57 -33.90
C SER A 7 -12.49 31.39 -33.03
N ILE A 8 -13.01 31.67 -31.82
CA ILE A 8 -13.58 30.64 -30.94
C ILE A 8 -14.74 29.94 -31.66
N GLN A 9 -15.70 30.69 -32.19
CA GLN A 9 -16.86 30.15 -32.88
C GLN A 9 -16.46 29.25 -34.05
N LYS A 10 -15.50 29.69 -34.88
CA LYS A 10 -14.98 28.91 -36.00
C LYS A 10 -14.39 27.58 -35.53
N VAL A 11 -13.43 27.63 -34.60
CA VAL A 11 -12.73 26.41 -34.11
C VAL A 11 -13.72 25.44 -33.45
N VAL A 12 -14.61 25.95 -32.60
CA VAL A 12 -15.60 25.14 -31.89
C VAL A 12 -16.60 24.50 -32.85
N THR A 13 -16.99 25.20 -33.93
CA THR A 13 -17.89 24.65 -34.97
C THR A 13 -17.21 23.53 -35.76
N GLU A 14 -15.92 23.68 -36.07
CA GLU A 14 -15.15 22.72 -36.86
C GLU A 14 -14.73 21.47 -36.04
N CYS A 15 -14.69 21.56 -34.71
CA CYS A 15 -14.29 20.45 -33.85
C CYS A 15 -15.42 19.43 -33.65
N THR A 16 -15.18 18.19 -34.10
CA THR A 16 -16.09 17.05 -33.93
C THR A 16 -15.78 16.19 -32.70
N TYR A 17 -14.78 16.57 -31.90
CA TYR A 17 -14.32 15.86 -30.71
C TYR A 17 -13.93 16.84 -29.59
N ILE A 18 -13.71 16.32 -28.39
CA ILE A 18 -13.20 17.09 -27.24
C ILE A 18 -11.73 17.37 -27.45
N ASP A 19 -11.35 18.64 -27.60
CA ASP A 19 -9.98 19.03 -27.93
C ASP A 19 -9.33 19.75 -26.74
N TRP A 20 -8.53 19.03 -25.97
CA TRP A 20 -7.78 19.59 -24.83
C TRP A 20 -6.70 20.59 -25.24
N LEU A 21 -6.34 20.65 -26.53
CA LEU A 21 -5.38 21.59 -27.10
C LEU A 21 -6.07 22.68 -27.94
N ILE A 22 -7.38 22.87 -27.79
CA ILE A 22 -8.18 23.82 -28.60
C ILE A 22 -7.64 25.25 -28.59
N LEU A 23 -6.98 25.67 -27.50
CA LEU A 23 -6.38 26.99 -27.39
C LEU A 23 -5.24 27.21 -28.40
N HIS A 24 -4.48 26.17 -28.75
CA HIS A 24 -3.44 26.24 -29.78
C HIS A 24 -4.05 26.55 -31.16
N LYS A 25 -5.23 25.99 -31.46
CA LYS A 25 -5.97 26.29 -32.69
C LYS A 25 -6.49 27.71 -32.72
N ILE A 26 -7.02 28.20 -31.58
CA ILE A 26 -7.54 29.57 -31.45
C ILE A 26 -6.41 30.59 -31.57
N GLU A 27 -5.28 30.38 -30.88
CA GLU A 27 -4.11 31.26 -30.94
C GLU A 27 -3.63 31.48 -32.39
N ASN A 28 -3.50 30.40 -33.16
CA ASN A 28 -3.08 30.41 -34.55
C ASN A 28 -3.96 31.29 -35.45
N LEU A 29 -5.26 31.37 -35.18
CA LEU A 29 -6.22 32.22 -35.92
C LEU A 29 -6.28 33.65 -35.40
N THR A 30 -6.00 33.85 -34.10
CA THR A 30 -6.20 35.14 -33.46
C THR A 30 -5.01 36.08 -33.67
N LYS A 31 -3.79 35.56 -33.88
CA LYS A 31 -2.48 36.25 -34.08
C LYS A 31 -2.54 37.78 -33.85
N SER A 32 -1.97 38.20 -32.71
CA SER A 32 -1.79 39.57 -32.22
C SER A 32 -3.08 40.41 -31.98
N THR A 33 -3.84 40.09 -30.94
CA THR A 33 -4.86 41.01 -30.39
C THR A 33 -4.30 41.79 -29.19
N THR A 34 -4.39 43.11 -29.21
CA THR A 34 -3.79 44.03 -28.22
C THR A 34 -4.19 43.80 -26.75
N ASN A 35 -5.28 43.07 -26.48
CA ASN A 35 -5.85 42.87 -25.14
C ASN A 35 -5.96 41.40 -24.71
N VAL A 36 -5.46 40.47 -25.52
CA VAL A 36 -5.52 39.02 -25.27
C VAL A 36 -4.16 38.44 -25.59
N SER A 37 -3.49 37.87 -24.58
CA SER A 37 -2.26 37.11 -24.77
C SER A 37 -2.56 35.62 -24.62
N PHE A 38 -1.88 34.81 -25.41
CA PHE A 38 -1.87 33.37 -25.24
C PHE A 38 -0.54 32.97 -24.60
N SER A 39 -0.59 31.99 -23.71
CA SER A 39 0.59 31.35 -23.14
C SER A 39 0.51 29.87 -23.44
N SER A 40 1.04 29.50 -24.60
CA SER A 40 1.33 28.14 -25.02
C SER A 40 2.84 27.99 -24.86
N ILE A 41 3.30 27.53 -23.69
CA ILE A 41 4.72 27.22 -23.50
C ILE A 41 4.98 25.95 -24.33
N ASP A 42 5.35 26.14 -25.59
CA ASP A 42 5.84 25.12 -26.51
C ASP A 42 7.27 24.73 -26.10
N GLU A 43 7.40 24.11 -24.94
CA GLU A 43 8.57 23.28 -24.67
C GLU A 43 8.35 21.89 -25.29
N LYS A 44 9.46 21.21 -25.58
CA LYS A 44 9.50 19.81 -26.08
C LYS A 44 8.53 18.92 -25.30
N GLU A 45 8.11 17.80 -25.90
CA GLU A 45 7.23 16.80 -25.26
C GLU A 45 7.53 16.70 -23.77
N ALA A 46 6.56 17.10 -22.95
CA ALA A 46 6.71 17.23 -21.51
C ALA A 46 6.02 16.02 -20.89
N PRO A 47 6.73 14.91 -20.62
CA PRO A 47 6.05 13.67 -20.31
C PRO A 47 5.32 13.74 -18.96
N SER A 48 5.68 14.72 -18.10
CA SER A 48 4.96 15.05 -16.87
C SER A 48 3.60 15.72 -17.06
N LYS A 49 3.21 16.08 -18.30
CA LYS A 49 1.91 16.66 -18.66
C LYS A 49 0.90 15.59 -19.07
N PRO A 50 -0.41 15.79 -18.86
CA PRO A 50 -1.42 14.75 -19.08
C PRO A 50 -1.52 14.36 -20.56
N PHE A 51 -1.25 15.31 -21.46
CA PHE A 51 -1.30 15.14 -22.91
C PHE A 51 0.09 15.22 -23.57
N ASN A 52 1.17 15.07 -22.80
CA ASN A 52 2.57 15.31 -23.22
C ASN A 52 2.86 16.71 -23.82
N LYS A 53 1.91 17.63 -23.75
CA LYS A 53 2.01 19.02 -24.19
C LYS A 53 1.29 19.90 -23.18
N ASN A 54 1.70 21.17 -23.08
CA ASN A 54 0.96 22.19 -22.35
C ASN A 54 -0.35 22.51 -23.09
N GLU A 55 -1.46 22.52 -22.37
CA GLU A 55 -2.80 22.80 -22.89
C GLU A 55 -2.98 24.26 -23.34
N GLY A 56 -2.13 25.16 -22.85
CA GLY A 56 -2.17 26.58 -23.15
C GLY A 56 -3.10 27.35 -22.21
N TYR A 57 -2.93 28.68 -22.16
CA TYR A 57 -3.78 29.60 -21.41
C TYR A 57 -4.10 30.86 -22.19
N ILE A 58 -5.28 31.44 -21.94
CA ILE A 58 -5.63 32.79 -22.39
C ILE A 58 -5.43 33.75 -21.22
N SER A 59 -4.66 34.82 -21.38
CA SER A 59 -4.55 35.89 -20.39
C SER A 59 -5.25 37.16 -20.89
N LEU A 60 -6.10 37.73 -20.03
CA LEU A 60 -6.87 38.94 -20.31
C LEU A 60 -6.33 40.09 -19.46
N LYS A 61 -5.97 41.21 -20.11
CA LYS A 61 -5.21 42.30 -19.47
C LYS A 61 -5.92 43.03 -18.31
N ASN A 62 -7.25 43.03 -18.25
CA ASN A 62 -8.01 43.76 -17.22
C ASN A 62 -9.41 43.18 -16.98
N SER A 63 -10.04 43.58 -15.87
CA SER A 63 -11.38 43.13 -15.45
C SER A 63 -12.50 43.42 -16.45
N LYS A 64 -12.39 44.51 -17.22
CA LYS A 64 -13.35 44.82 -18.30
C LYS A 64 -13.31 43.76 -19.41
N MET A 65 -12.11 43.28 -19.78
CA MET A 65 -11.97 42.21 -20.78
C MET A 65 -12.51 40.88 -20.27
N ILE A 66 -12.40 40.60 -18.97
CA ILE A 66 -13.00 39.41 -18.35
C ILE A 66 -14.53 39.41 -18.52
N LYS A 67 -15.19 40.53 -18.23
CA LYS A 67 -16.65 40.66 -18.42
C LYS A 67 -17.07 40.46 -19.87
N ILE A 68 -16.39 41.11 -20.82
CA ILE A 68 -16.67 40.96 -22.25
C ILE A 68 -16.44 39.51 -22.72
N PHE A 69 -15.39 38.86 -22.20
CA PHE A 69 -15.13 37.46 -22.51
C PHE A 69 -16.24 36.54 -21.98
N ASN A 70 -16.72 36.77 -20.75
CA ASN A 70 -17.86 36.05 -20.21
C ASN A 70 -19.10 36.17 -21.10
N GLU A 71 -19.44 37.39 -21.50
CA GLU A 71 -20.57 37.66 -22.41
C GLU A 71 -20.41 36.87 -23.72
N ILE A 72 -19.22 36.89 -24.32
CA ILE A 72 -18.93 36.11 -25.54
C ILE A 72 -19.15 34.61 -25.30
N ILE A 73 -18.65 34.04 -24.21
CA ILE A 73 -18.83 32.62 -23.90
C ILE A 73 -20.31 32.29 -23.71
N LEU A 74 -21.05 33.12 -22.96
CA LEU A 74 -22.49 32.91 -22.70
C LEU A 74 -23.36 33.09 -23.95
N GLU A 75 -22.96 33.96 -24.88
CA GLU A 75 -23.58 34.07 -26.21
C GLU A 75 -23.35 32.78 -27.01
N LEU A 76 -22.10 32.33 -27.11
CA LEU A 76 -21.75 31.12 -27.87
C LEU A 76 -22.39 29.86 -27.27
N VAL A 77 -22.59 29.80 -25.95
CA VAL A 77 -23.36 28.73 -25.31
C VAL A 77 -24.80 28.66 -25.83
N ASN A 78 -25.43 29.80 -26.14
CA ASN A 78 -26.77 29.81 -26.74
C ASN A 78 -26.71 29.33 -28.20
N ASP A 79 -25.74 29.83 -28.96
CA ASP A 79 -25.54 29.48 -30.36
C ASP A 79 -25.33 27.95 -30.53
N PHE A 80 -24.69 27.32 -29.54
CA PHE A 80 -24.40 25.89 -29.53
C PHE A 80 -25.25 25.07 -28.54
N ALA A 81 -26.43 25.56 -28.11
CA ALA A 81 -27.24 24.92 -27.06
C ALA A 81 -27.51 23.41 -27.29
N ASN A 82 -27.61 22.99 -28.56
CA ASN A 82 -27.86 21.60 -28.97
C ASN A 82 -26.59 20.80 -29.31
N ASN A 83 -25.40 21.38 -29.20
CA ASN A 83 -24.13 20.74 -29.51
C ASN A 83 -23.27 20.59 -28.24
N THR A 84 -23.39 19.45 -27.59
CA THR A 84 -22.66 19.14 -26.34
C THR A 84 -21.14 19.18 -26.51
N ILE A 85 -20.61 18.77 -27.67
CA ILE A 85 -19.16 18.79 -27.95
C ILE A 85 -18.67 20.24 -28.01
N ALA A 86 -19.39 21.10 -28.73
CA ALA A 86 -19.08 22.51 -28.82
C ALA A 86 -19.11 23.18 -27.45
N ILE A 87 -20.14 22.93 -26.65
CA ILE A 87 -20.23 23.48 -25.28
C ILE A 87 -19.10 22.94 -24.38
N SER A 88 -18.71 21.67 -24.53
CA SER A 88 -17.60 21.09 -23.78
C SER A 88 -16.26 21.75 -24.12
N ASN A 89 -16.02 22.00 -25.41
CA ASN A 89 -14.85 22.74 -25.89
C ASN A 89 -14.86 24.21 -25.43
N LEU A 90 -16.02 24.86 -25.38
CA LEU A 90 -16.16 26.18 -24.75
C LEU A 90 -15.81 26.16 -23.26
N PHE A 91 -16.18 25.10 -22.54
CA PHE A 91 -15.82 24.94 -21.13
C PHE A 91 -14.30 24.75 -20.92
N ILE A 92 -13.62 24.00 -21.80
CA ILE A 92 -12.16 23.90 -21.78
C ILE A 92 -11.53 25.28 -21.96
N ILE A 93 -12.01 26.08 -22.92
CA ILE A 93 -11.52 27.45 -23.17
C ILE A 93 -11.72 28.33 -21.92
N LEU A 94 -12.90 28.23 -21.29
CA LEU A 94 -13.24 29.00 -20.09
C LEU A 94 -12.29 28.71 -18.92
N THR A 95 -12.09 27.42 -18.60
CA THR A 95 -11.24 26.96 -17.48
C THR A 95 -9.75 27.23 -17.68
N ARG A 96 -9.33 27.51 -18.91
CA ARG A 96 -7.93 27.83 -19.27
C ARG A 96 -7.68 29.32 -19.48
N THR A 97 -8.62 30.17 -19.09
CA THR A 97 -8.38 31.60 -19.09
C THR A 97 -7.86 32.01 -17.70
N SER A 98 -6.74 32.75 -17.67
CA SER A 98 -6.07 33.21 -16.45
C SER A 98 -6.83 34.39 -15.84
N TYR A 99 -7.13 34.29 -14.54
CA TYR A 99 -7.90 35.29 -13.80
C TYR A 99 -7.31 35.54 -12.39
N ASN A 100 -7.76 36.61 -11.72
CA ASN A 100 -7.66 36.71 -10.27
C ASN A 100 -8.77 35.84 -9.65
N GLY A 101 -8.47 35.04 -8.61
CA GLY A 101 -9.30 33.91 -8.12
C GLY A 101 -10.81 34.14 -7.98
N GLU A 102 -11.25 35.27 -7.40
CA GLU A 102 -12.69 35.58 -7.26
C GLU A 102 -13.44 35.67 -8.60
N ASN A 103 -12.76 36.04 -9.68
CA ASN A 103 -13.37 36.11 -11.00
C ASN A 103 -13.51 34.73 -11.66
N GLU A 104 -12.70 33.74 -11.29
CA GLU A 104 -12.79 32.39 -11.88
C GLU A 104 -14.08 31.69 -11.46
N GLU A 105 -14.40 31.70 -10.17
CA GLU A 105 -15.60 31.06 -9.62
C GLU A 105 -16.89 31.64 -10.24
N ILE A 106 -16.96 32.97 -10.35
CA ILE A 106 -18.11 33.68 -10.93
C ILE A 106 -18.37 33.26 -12.39
N LEU A 107 -17.31 33.08 -13.18
CA LEU A 107 -17.45 32.71 -14.59
C LEU A 107 -17.95 31.28 -14.78
N ILE A 108 -17.37 30.35 -14.02
CA ILE A 108 -17.80 28.95 -14.02
C ILE A 108 -19.25 28.85 -13.52
N GLU A 109 -19.62 29.61 -12.49
CA GLU A 109 -20.98 29.65 -11.98
C GLU A 109 -21.96 30.21 -13.03
N ASN A 110 -21.62 31.32 -13.68
CA ASN A 110 -22.42 31.88 -14.78
C ASN A 110 -22.59 30.88 -15.92
N PHE A 111 -21.53 30.20 -16.32
CA PHE A 111 -21.58 29.17 -17.35
C PHE A 111 -22.52 28.04 -16.94
N LYS A 112 -22.36 27.48 -15.73
CA LYS A 112 -23.20 26.40 -15.18
C LYS A 112 -24.67 26.80 -15.08
N ASN A 113 -24.95 28.02 -14.61
CA ASN A 113 -26.30 28.56 -14.53
C ASN A 113 -26.94 28.67 -15.91
N LYS A 114 -26.15 29.04 -16.93
CA LYS A 114 -26.63 29.18 -18.30
C LYS A 114 -26.99 27.85 -18.96
N ILE A 115 -26.16 26.81 -18.78
CA ILE A 115 -26.39 25.49 -19.39
C ILE A 115 -27.36 24.61 -18.57
N GLY A 116 -27.49 24.88 -17.28
CA GLY A 116 -28.29 24.10 -16.34
C GLY A 116 -27.66 22.77 -15.92
N LYS A 117 -28.13 22.26 -14.77
CA LYS A 117 -27.57 21.08 -14.07
C LYS A 117 -27.51 19.80 -14.91
N LYS A 118 -28.53 19.56 -15.75
CA LYS A 118 -28.59 18.37 -16.63
C LYS A 118 -27.46 18.41 -17.66
N GLN A 119 -27.28 19.55 -18.32
CA GLN A 119 -26.25 19.72 -19.32
C GLN A 119 -24.84 19.75 -18.70
N SER A 120 -24.67 20.31 -17.49
CA SER A 120 -23.39 20.24 -16.77
C SER A 120 -22.93 18.79 -16.54
N LYS A 121 -23.85 17.90 -16.17
CA LYS A 121 -23.56 16.46 -16.04
C LYS A 121 -23.20 15.80 -17.37
N ASN A 122 -23.93 16.14 -18.44
CA ASN A 122 -23.64 15.62 -19.79
C ASN A 122 -22.23 16.05 -20.25
N ILE A 123 -21.90 17.34 -20.12
CA ILE A 123 -20.57 17.86 -20.47
C ILE A 123 -19.49 17.17 -19.64
N PHE A 124 -19.70 17.01 -18.32
CA PHE A 124 -18.76 16.29 -17.47
C PHE A 124 -18.52 14.86 -17.97
N GLN A 125 -19.56 14.14 -18.36
CA GLN A 125 -19.42 12.79 -18.92
C GLN A 125 -18.63 12.77 -20.24
N PHE A 126 -18.86 13.74 -21.13
CA PHE A 126 -18.10 13.86 -22.39
C PHE A 126 -16.62 14.18 -22.15
N LEU A 127 -16.33 15.13 -21.26
CA LEU A 127 -14.96 15.46 -20.87
C LEU A 127 -14.27 14.26 -20.21
N LEU A 128 -14.96 13.56 -19.32
CA LEU A 128 -14.43 12.37 -18.66
C LEU A 128 -14.14 11.24 -19.66
N ALA A 129 -15.04 10.99 -20.63
CA ALA A 129 -14.81 9.99 -21.66
C ALA A 129 -13.53 10.29 -22.45
N SER A 130 -13.31 11.55 -22.82
CA SER A 130 -12.07 11.99 -23.48
C SER A 130 -10.84 11.86 -22.58
N LEU A 131 -10.93 12.25 -21.30
CA LEU A 131 -9.81 12.08 -20.35
C LEU A 131 -9.44 10.62 -20.16
N ASN A 132 -10.41 9.72 -20.06
CA ASN A 132 -10.15 8.29 -19.95
C ASN A 132 -9.34 7.73 -21.12
N GLU A 133 -9.46 8.33 -22.31
CA GLU A 133 -8.72 7.90 -23.50
C GLU A 133 -7.33 8.53 -23.62
N GLU A 134 -7.17 9.78 -23.19
CA GLU A 134 -5.97 10.58 -23.47
C GLU A 134 -5.05 10.80 -22.26
N TYR A 135 -5.59 10.81 -21.04
CA TYR A 135 -4.87 11.21 -19.82
C TYR A 135 -3.70 10.27 -19.51
N PHE A 136 -2.47 10.79 -19.62
CA PHE A 136 -1.20 10.06 -19.48
C PHE A 136 -1.08 8.79 -20.35
N LYS A 137 -1.79 8.73 -21.47
CA LYS A 137 -1.86 7.57 -22.37
C LYS A 137 -0.49 7.00 -22.80
N ARG A 138 0.55 7.83 -22.89
CA ARG A 138 1.90 7.42 -23.35
C ARG A 138 2.85 6.97 -22.23
N ARG A 139 2.51 7.18 -20.96
CA ARG A 139 3.40 6.88 -19.81
C ARG A 139 3.02 5.63 -19.06
N TYR A 140 1.74 5.45 -18.83
CA TYR A 140 1.24 4.25 -18.19
C TYR A 140 0.85 3.28 -19.30
N SER A 141 1.40 2.07 -19.27
CA SER A 141 0.75 0.94 -19.93
C SER A 141 -0.73 1.03 -19.57
N LYS A 142 -1.64 0.98 -20.55
CA LYS A 142 -3.10 0.86 -20.33
C LYS A 142 -3.35 -0.39 -19.49
N LYS A 143 -3.08 -0.33 -18.19
CA LYS A 143 -3.18 -1.47 -17.31
C LYS A 143 -4.67 -1.73 -17.10
N GLU A 144 -4.98 -3.02 -17.10
CA GLU A 144 -6.16 -3.58 -16.45
C GLU A 144 -6.30 -2.95 -15.06
N PHE A 145 -7.54 -2.81 -14.59
CA PHE A 145 -7.81 -2.29 -13.26
C PHE A 145 -6.96 -3.05 -12.22
N PRO A 146 -6.32 -2.36 -11.25
CA PRO A 146 -5.47 -3.04 -10.28
C PRO A 146 -6.25 -4.10 -9.50
N ASP A 147 -5.63 -5.26 -9.29
CA ASP A 147 -6.30 -6.45 -8.76
C ASP A 147 -6.29 -6.53 -7.23
N ASN A 148 -5.39 -5.80 -6.60
CA ASN A 148 -5.23 -5.76 -5.15
C ASN A 148 -4.93 -4.34 -4.63
N PRO A 149 -5.08 -4.09 -3.30
CA PRO A 149 -4.91 -2.77 -2.72
C PRO A 149 -3.48 -2.22 -2.85
N ASN A 150 -2.47 -3.09 -2.84
CA ASN A 150 -1.06 -2.66 -2.91
C ASN A 150 -0.75 -2.02 -4.26
N GLU A 151 -1.27 -2.56 -5.36
CA GLU A 151 -1.12 -1.97 -6.69
C GLU A 151 -1.80 -0.60 -6.79
N TRP A 152 -2.97 -0.43 -6.17
CA TRP A 152 -3.61 0.88 -6.05
C TRP A 152 -2.78 1.86 -5.22
N LEU A 153 -2.23 1.43 -4.09
CA LEU A 153 -1.37 2.26 -3.24
C LEU A 153 -0.09 2.69 -3.99
N GLN A 154 0.48 1.82 -4.83
CA GLN A 154 1.59 2.17 -5.73
C GLN A 154 1.17 3.23 -6.76
N LEU A 155 -0.03 3.13 -7.33
CA LEU A 155 -0.55 4.17 -8.23
C LEU A 155 -0.80 5.49 -7.49
N PHE A 156 -1.34 5.47 -6.27
CA PHE A 156 -1.50 6.66 -5.45
C PHE A 156 -0.15 7.33 -5.20
N GLN A 157 0.88 6.56 -4.86
CA GLN A 157 2.26 7.04 -4.70
C GLN A 157 2.81 7.64 -5.99
N ALA A 158 2.72 6.93 -7.11
CA ALA A 158 3.22 7.42 -8.39
C ALA A 158 2.52 8.72 -8.81
N SER A 159 1.23 8.87 -8.51
CA SER A 159 0.46 10.07 -8.82
C SER A 159 0.95 11.31 -8.08
N GLN A 160 1.55 11.17 -6.90
CA GLN A 160 2.09 12.31 -6.12
C GLN A 160 3.25 13.03 -6.82
N TYR A 161 3.89 12.40 -7.80
CA TYR A 161 4.96 12.99 -8.60
C TYR A 161 4.44 13.65 -9.89
N SER A 162 3.12 13.69 -10.09
CA SER A 162 2.48 14.37 -11.21
C SER A 162 2.28 15.86 -10.90
N SER A 163 3.36 16.65 -10.91
CA SER A 163 3.32 18.06 -10.54
C SER A 163 2.73 18.95 -11.65
N GLN A 164 1.58 19.60 -11.39
CA GLN A 164 1.00 20.56 -12.35
C GLN A 164 0.22 21.71 -11.69
N MET A 165 0.34 22.91 -12.28
CA MET A 165 -0.41 24.12 -11.90
C MET A 165 -1.90 24.08 -12.29
N SER A 166 -2.34 23.24 -13.24
CA SER A 166 -3.75 23.11 -13.63
C SER A 166 -4.02 21.75 -14.28
N ASP A 167 -4.72 20.89 -13.55
CA ASP A 167 -5.06 19.55 -14.00
C ASP A 167 -6.44 19.52 -14.68
N PRO A 168 -6.54 19.00 -15.92
CA PRO A 168 -7.80 18.84 -16.65
C PRO A 168 -8.94 18.19 -15.84
N ILE A 169 -8.62 17.24 -14.95
CA ILE A 169 -9.67 16.57 -14.18
C ILE A 169 -10.30 17.52 -13.15
N ILE A 170 -9.51 18.40 -12.54
CA ILE A 170 -10.02 19.37 -11.56
C ILE A 170 -10.94 20.38 -12.24
N ALA A 171 -10.55 20.84 -13.43
CA ALA A 171 -11.40 21.69 -14.27
C ALA A 171 -12.73 20.99 -14.60
N ALA A 172 -12.69 19.72 -15.05
CA ALA A 172 -13.91 18.96 -15.33
C ALA A 172 -14.80 18.79 -14.08
N LEU A 173 -14.21 18.54 -12.91
CA LEU A 173 -14.96 18.36 -11.66
C LEU A 173 -15.73 19.61 -11.22
N GLN A 174 -15.30 20.82 -11.61
CA GLN A 174 -16.04 22.07 -11.33
C GLN A 174 -17.47 22.06 -11.91
N LEU A 175 -17.77 21.24 -12.92
CA LEU A 175 -19.12 21.09 -13.48
C LEU A 175 -20.10 20.39 -12.53
N VAL A 176 -19.61 19.41 -11.75
CA VAL A 176 -20.44 18.54 -10.90
C VAL A 176 -20.27 18.81 -9.41
N LYS A 177 -19.24 19.58 -9.04
CA LYS A 177 -18.93 19.99 -7.69
C LYS A 177 -19.28 21.47 -7.46
N SER A 178 -19.67 21.81 -6.24
CA SER A 178 -19.89 23.20 -5.80
C SER A 178 -18.87 23.54 -4.71
N GLY A 179 -18.06 24.56 -4.94
CA GLY A 179 -17.12 25.09 -3.94
C GLY A 179 -15.83 24.29 -3.75
N THR A 180 -15.05 24.74 -2.77
CA THR A 180 -13.68 24.30 -2.48
C THR A 180 -13.59 23.12 -1.50
N ASP A 181 -14.72 22.51 -1.13
CA ASP A 181 -14.69 21.34 -0.23
C ASP A 181 -13.86 20.21 -0.87
N ARG A 182 -13.21 19.34 -0.10
CA ARG A 182 -12.45 18.21 -0.68
C ARG A 182 -13.31 16.96 -0.84
N LYS A 183 -14.64 17.06 -0.92
CA LYS A 183 -15.53 15.88 -0.94
C LYS A 183 -16.03 15.55 -2.35
N LEU A 184 -15.98 14.29 -2.74
CA LEU A 184 -16.33 13.84 -4.08
C LEU A 184 -17.31 12.67 -4.03
N ASP A 185 -18.47 12.81 -4.68
CA ASP A 185 -19.43 11.72 -4.78
C ASP A 185 -18.90 10.61 -5.70
N PHE A 186 -18.98 9.37 -5.22
CA PHE A 186 -18.41 8.19 -5.89
C PHE A 186 -18.95 7.96 -7.31
N VAL A 187 -20.21 8.35 -7.55
CA VAL A 187 -20.85 8.26 -8.87
C VAL A 187 -20.10 9.04 -9.96
N TYR A 188 -19.31 10.05 -9.58
CA TYR A 188 -18.52 10.82 -10.53
C TYR A 188 -17.17 10.18 -10.85
N ILE A 189 -16.65 9.31 -9.97
CA ILE A 189 -15.32 8.70 -10.13
C ILE A 189 -15.35 7.23 -10.56
N GLU A 190 -16.47 6.53 -10.38
CA GLU A 190 -16.56 5.09 -10.69
C GLU A 190 -16.33 4.75 -12.17
N ASN A 191 -16.47 5.72 -13.08
CA ASN A 191 -16.17 5.51 -14.50
C ASN A 191 -14.81 6.07 -14.92
N MET A 192 -14.01 6.57 -13.98
CA MET A 192 -12.66 7.07 -14.24
C MET A 192 -11.66 5.92 -14.33
N THR A 193 -10.68 6.05 -15.22
CA THR A 193 -9.51 5.16 -15.27
C THR A 193 -8.73 5.20 -13.95
N PRO A 194 -7.95 4.13 -13.64
CA PRO A 194 -7.19 4.07 -12.40
C PRO A 194 -6.28 5.26 -12.14
N ILE A 195 -5.61 5.79 -13.18
CA ILE A 195 -4.70 6.93 -13.05
C ILE A 195 -5.44 8.21 -12.62
N ILE A 196 -6.62 8.48 -13.19
CA ILE A 196 -7.41 9.67 -12.83
C ILE A 196 -7.87 9.55 -11.37
N ARG A 197 -8.38 8.39 -10.97
CA ARG A 197 -8.77 8.15 -9.56
C ARG A 197 -7.56 8.30 -8.63
N ALA A 198 -6.41 7.77 -9.03
CA ALA A 198 -5.18 7.88 -8.25
C ALA A 198 -4.75 9.34 -8.05
N VAL A 199 -4.81 10.17 -9.09
CA VAL A 199 -4.49 11.61 -8.97
C VAL A 199 -5.47 12.32 -8.03
N LEU A 200 -6.77 12.04 -8.13
CA LEU A 200 -7.77 12.66 -7.25
C LEU A 200 -7.55 12.27 -5.77
N ILE A 201 -7.19 11.02 -5.50
CA ILE A 201 -6.99 10.53 -4.13
C ILE A 201 -5.57 10.86 -3.63
N GLY A 202 -4.53 10.38 -4.31
CA GLY A 202 -3.15 10.45 -3.86
C GLY A 202 -2.53 11.84 -3.89
N TRP A 203 -2.85 12.65 -4.91
CA TRP A 203 -2.30 14.01 -5.06
C TRP A 203 -3.24 15.08 -4.48
N TYR A 204 -4.52 15.05 -4.83
CA TYR A 204 -5.47 16.07 -4.38
C TYR A 204 -6.15 15.76 -3.03
N ALA A 205 -5.99 14.54 -2.50
CA ALA A 205 -6.53 14.12 -1.21
C ALA A 205 -8.06 14.33 -1.07
N PHE A 206 -8.83 14.04 -2.14
CA PHE A 206 -10.28 14.09 -2.08
C PHE A 206 -10.86 13.00 -1.16
N ASP A 207 -11.84 13.37 -0.34
CA ASP A 207 -12.65 12.48 0.48
C ASP A 207 -13.83 11.91 -0.33
N ILE A 208 -13.99 10.60 -0.32
CA ILE A 208 -15.06 9.94 -1.08
C ILE A 208 -16.38 9.91 -0.30
N LYS A 209 -17.46 10.37 -0.93
CA LYS A 209 -18.85 10.21 -0.46
C LYS A 209 -19.54 9.09 -1.23
N ILE A 210 -20.17 8.17 -0.51
CA ILE A 210 -20.97 7.08 -1.08
C ILE A 210 -22.34 7.08 -0.43
N SER A 211 -23.40 7.13 -1.23
CA SER A 211 -24.77 7.00 -0.73
C SER A 211 -25.04 5.54 -0.31
N LYS A 212 -26.02 5.32 0.57
CA LYS A 212 -26.40 3.96 0.99
C LYS A 212 -26.78 3.07 -0.20
N ALA A 213 -27.57 3.60 -1.14
CA ALA A 213 -27.97 2.88 -2.35
C ALA A 213 -26.76 2.51 -3.22
N LYS A 214 -25.85 3.48 -3.46
CA LYS A 214 -24.65 3.23 -4.25
C LYS A 214 -23.72 2.22 -3.59
N MET A 215 -23.62 2.25 -2.27
CA MET A 215 -22.81 1.27 -1.53
C MET A 215 -23.30 -0.16 -1.76
N LEU A 216 -24.62 -0.39 -1.89
CA LEU A 216 -25.15 -1.73 -2.20
C LEU A 216 -24.74 -2.23 -3.59
N GLU A 217 -24.55 -1.33 -4.55
CA GLU A 217 -24.02 -1.65 -5.89
C GLU A 217 -22.52 -1.95 -5.81
N VAL A 218 -21.77 -1.10 -5.10
CA VAL A 218 -20.31 -1.26 -4.90
C VAL A 218 -19.98 -2.59 -4.23
N LEU A 219 -20.77 -3.02 -3.24
CA LEU A 219 -20.60 -4.31 -2.56
C LEU A 219 -20.71 -5.54 -3.49
N LYS A 220 -21.19 -5.36 -4.73
CA LYS A 220 -21.30 -6.42 -5.75
C LYS A 220 -20.18 -6.36 -6.80
N ASN A 221 -19.31 -5.35 -6.76
CA ASN A 221 -18.27 -5.15 -7.75
C ASN A 221 -16.87 -5.26 -7.11
N LYS A 222 -16.16 -6.35 -7.42
CA LYS A 222 -14.81 -6.64 -6.90
C LYS A 222 -13.85 -5.47 -7.13
N ASN A 223 -13.81 -4.89 -8.33
CA ASN A 223 -12.84 -3.85 -8.69
C ASN A 223 -13.03 -2.60 -7.84
N GLU A 224 -14.28 -2.24 -7.56
CA GLU A 224 -14.60 -1.10 -6.69
C GLU A 224 -14.27 -1.38 -5.23
N LEU A 225 -14.43 -2.63 -4.76
CA LEU A 225 -14.01 -3.03 -3.43
C LEU A 225 -12.49 -2.97 -3.26
N VAL A 226 -11.73 -3.40 -4.27
CA VAL A 226 -10.27 -3.29 -4.27
C VAL A 226 -9.86 -1.81 -4.17
N PHE A 227 -10.43 -0.94 -5.00
CA PHE A 227 -10.16 0.51 -4.93
C PHE A 227 -10.49 1.11 -3.55
N LEU A 228 -11.68 0.83 -3.00
CA LEU A 228 -12.09 1.38 -1.71
C LEU A 228 -11.20 0.90 -0.56
N SER A 229 -10.74 -0.34 -0.60
CA SER A 229 -9.83 -0.85 0.43
C SER A 229 -8.47 -0.15 0.39
N ALA A 230 -7.93 0.15 -0.80
CA ALA A 230 -6.73 0.96 -0.93
C ALA A 230 -6.94 2.39 -0.43
N TYR A 231 -8.07 3.01 -0.77
CA TYR A 231 -8.45 4.33 -0.27
C TYR A 231 -8.50 4.37 1.27
N ILE A 232 -9.10 3.35 1.91
CA ILE A 232 -9.15 3.24 3.37
C ILE A 232 -7.75 3.15 3.98
N ILE A 233 -6.81 2.46 3.32
CA ILE A 233 -5.44 2.27 3.82
C ILE A 233 -4.59 3.53 3.65
N ASP A 234 -4.71 4.23 2.52
CA ASP A 234 -3.93 5.43 2.23
C ASP A 234 -4.33 6.62 3.13
N ASP A 235 -5.62 6.67 3.50
CA ASP A 235 -6.21 7.91 4.02
C ASP A 235 -6.18 8.05 5.55
N ILE A 236 -5.34 7.29 6.27
CA ILE A 236 -5.32 7.23 7.74
C ILE A 236 -4.55 8.42 8.37
N GLY A 237 -4.96 9.64 8.03
CA GLY A 237 -4.53 10.87 8.72
C GLY A 237 -5.20 11.01 10.10
N SER A 238 -4.52 11.63 11.06
CA SER A 238 -5.03 11.81 12.44
C SER A 238 -6.33 12.63 12.51
N ASP A 239 -6.51 13.56 11.56
CA ASP A 239 -7.56 14.57 11.59
C ASP A 239 -8.74 14.25 10.66
N LYS A 240 -8.68 13.14 9.92
CA LYS A 240 -9.72 12.80 8.95
C LYS A 240 -10.97 12.23 9.62
N ILE A 241 -12.12 12.67 9.11
CA ILE A 241 -13.44 12.22 9.57
C ILE A 241 -13.73 10.86 8.94
N ILE A 242 -14.05 9.89 9.80
CA ILE A 242 -14.43 8.55 9.38
C ILE A 242 -15.68 8.64 8.48
N PRO A 243 -15.65 8.12 7.24
CA PRO A 243 -16.78 8.12 6.37
C PRO A 243 -17.89 7.23 6.92
N ASN A 244 -19.11 7.70 6.74
CA ASN A 244 -20.35 7.04 7.13
C ASN A 244 -20.56 5.69 6.40
N TRP A 245 -19.99 5.51 5.22
CA TRP A 245 -20.06 4.25 4.47
C TRP A 245 -19.06 3.18 4.97
N LEU A 246 -18.02 3.55 5.74
CA LEU A 246 -17.12 2.58 6.36
C LEU A 246 -17.77 1.94 7.60
N ASN A 247 -18.23 0.71 7.42
CA ASN A 247 -18.97 -0.06 8.41
C ASN A 247 -18.55 -1.55 8.41
N GLN A 248 -19.09 -2.32 9.36
CA GLN A 248 -18.78 -3.74 9.53
C GLN A 248 -19.13 -4.58 8.29
N ASN A 249 -20.20 -4.25 7.56
CA ASN A 249 -20.62 -5.03 6.38
C ASN A 249 -19.58 -4.95 5.25
N LEU A 250 -18.99 -3.77 5.04
CA LEU A 250 -17.90 -3.60 4.07
C LEU A 250 -16.67 -4.44 4.47
N ILE A 251 -16.28 -4.41 5.74
CA ILE A 251 -15.14 -5.18 6.24
C ILE A 251 -15.40 -6.69 6.18
N ASN A 252 -16.63 -7.12 6.47
CA ASN A 252 -17.03 -8.52 6.27
C ASN A 252 -16.87 -8.92 4.80
N LYS A 253 -17.34 -8.12 3.84
CA LYS A 253 -17.11 -8.41 2.41
C LYS A 253 -15.63 -8.49 2.04
N PHE A 254 -14.79 -7.62 2.59
CA PHE A 254 -13.36 -7.70 2.35
C PHE A 254 -12.72 -8.98 2.88
N ILE A 255 -13.16 -9.48 4.03
CA ILE A 255 -12.53 -10.61 4.72
C ILE A 255 -13.16 -11.95 4.33
N GLU A 256 -14.48 -12.04 4.30
CA GLU A 256 -15.25 -13.27 4.09
C GLU A 256 -15.32 -13.63 2.60
N ASP A 257 -15.54 -12.65 1.72
CA ASP A 257 -15.73 -12.91 0.27
C ASP A 257 -14.45 -12.68 -0.55
N HIS A 258 -13.56 -11.81 -0.08
CA HIS A 258 -12.41 -11.32 -0.86
C HIS A 258 -11.09 -11.36 -0.08
N TRP A 259 -10.89 -12.40 0.74
CA TRP A 259 -9.69 -12.57 1.55
C TRP A 259 -8.40 -12.41 0.74
N ASP A 260 -8.27 -13.19 -0.33
CA ASP A 260 -7.04 -13.29 -1.14
C ASP A 260 -6.60 -11.94 -1.72
N ASN A 261 -7.55 -11.21 -2.31
CA ASN A 261 -7.24 -10.00 -3.06
C ASN A 261 -7.34 -8.73 -2.21
N ILE A 262 -8.16 -8.72 -1.15
CA ILE A 262 -8.42 -7.52 -0.35
C ILE A 262 -8.11 -7.76 1.13
N GLY A 263 -8.78 -8.74 1.75
CA GLY A 263 -8.78 -8.92 3.19
C GLY A 263 -7.38 -9.11 3.79
N LYS A 264 -6.54 -9.93 3.16
CA LYS A 264 -5.15 -10.17 3.56
C LYS A 264 -4.32 -8.89 3.52
N HIS A 265 -4.41 -8.14 2.44
CA HIS A 265 -3.65 -6.89 2.28
C HIS A 265 -4.08 -5.86 3.33
N LEU A 266 -5.39 -5.69 3.52
CA LEU A 266 -5.93 -4.81 4.55
C LEU A 266 -5.47 -5.25 5.96
N PHE A 267 -5.49 -6.55 6.25
CA PHE A 267 -5.03 -7.10 7.52
C PHE A 267 -3.55 -6.79 7.79
N ILE A 268 -2.69 -7.00 6.79
CA ILE A 268 -1.25 -6.71 6.87
C ILE A 268 -1.01 -5.22 7.08
N HIS A 269 -1.72 -4.34 6.36
CA HIS A 269 -1.55 -2.89 6.54
C HIS A 269 -1.97 -2.39 7.91
N ILE A 270 -3.02 -2.96 8.49
CA ILE A 270 -3.55 -2.52 9.78
C ILE A 270 -2.74 -3.10 10.95
N PHE A 271 -2.41 -4.38 10.92
CA PHE A 271 -1.74 -5.04 12.05
C PHE A 271 -0.24 -5.26 11.86
N GLY A 272 0.28 -5.32 10.63
CA GLY A 272 1.68 -5.56 10.30
C GLY A 272 2.60 -4.34 10.48
N LEU A 273 3.76 -4.39 9.82
CA LEU A 273 4.74 -3.30 9.80
C LEU A 273 4.39 -2.35 8.64
N SER A 274 3.57 -1.32 8.91
CA SER A 274 3.27 -0.29 7.91
C SER A 274 4.15 0.94 8.12
N TYR A 275 4.88 1.33 7.07
CA TYR A 275 5.73 2.54 7.06
C TYR A 275 4.93 3.84 6.94
N ARG A 276 3.68 3.79 6.47
CA ARG A 276 2.83 4.98 6.26
C ARG A 276 1.92 5.30 7.45
N ASN A 277 1.55 4.32 8.26
CA ASN A 277 0.52 4.50 9.29
C ASN A 277 1.06 4.18 10.69
N GLN A 278 1.94 5.03 11.20
CA GLN A 278 2.35 5.01 12.62
C GLN A 278 1.35 5.75 13.53
N SER A 279 0.41 6.51 12.97
CA SER A 279 -0.56 7.27 13.78
C SER A 279 -1.72 6.37 14.24
N GLN A 280 -1.94 6.29 15.56
CA GLN A 280 -3.09 5.63 16.18
C GLN A 280 -4.41 6.43 15.97
N GLY A 281 -4.67 6.87 14.74
CA GLY A 281 -5.84 7.66 14.38
C GLY A 281 -7.15 6.92 14.69
N LYS A 282 -8.23 7.69 14.91
CA LYS A 282 -9.58 7.15 15.17
C LYS A 282 -10.04 6.19 14.06
N TRP A 283 -9.62 6.47 12.83
CA TRP A 283 -9.96 5.69 11.66
C TRP A 283 -9.36 4.28 11.69
N ASN A 284 -8.06 4.18 11.99
CA ASN A 284 -7.35 2.91 12.15
C ASN A 284 -7.99 2.04 13.25
N LYS A 285 -8.18 2.62 14.45
CA LYS A 285 -8.81 1.91 15.58
C LYS A 285 -10.19 1.35 15.24
N LYS A 286 -10.98 2.04 14.42
CA LYS A 286 -12.29 1.56 13.98
C LYS A 286 -12.16 0.36 13.03
N ILE A 287 -11.25 0.43 12.06
CA ILE A 287 -10.96 -0.66 11.12
C ILE A 287 -10.43 -1.87 11.87
N GLU A 288 -9.45 -1.70 12.77
CA GLU A 288 -8.94 -2.76 13.63
C GLU A 288 -10.07 -3.48 14.39
N ASN A 289 -11.02 -2.71 14.93
CA ASN A 289 -12.16 -3.28 15.68
C ASN A 289 -13.11 -4.05 14.76
N PHE A 290 -13.34 -3.58 13.54
CA PHE A 290 -14.16 -4.30 12.56
C PHE A 290 -13.49 -5.59 12.10
N ILE A 291 -12.19 -5.54 11.77
CA ILE A 291 -11.41 -6.73 11.40
C ILE A 291 -11.40 -7.73 12.56
N HIS A 292 -11.13 -7.27 13.78
CA HIS A 292 -11.14 -8.13 14.96
C HIS A 292 -12.50 -8.80 15.16
N LYS A 293 -13.62 -8.09 15.02
CA LYS A 293 -14.96 -8.69 15.15
C LYS A 293 -15.22 -9.82 14.15
N THR A 294 -14.71 -9.71 12.93
CA THR A 294 -14.85 -10.74 11.90
C THR A 294 -13.91 -11.93 12.18
N LEU A 295 -12.61 -11.68 12.35
CA LEU A 295 -11.62 -12.74 12.50
C LEU A 295 -11.64 -13.43 13.85
N TYR A 296 -11.99 -12.72 14.94
CA TYR A 296 -11.99 -13.31 16.28
C TYR A 296 -12.96 -14.49 16.37
N LYS A 297 -14.14 -14.38 15.72
CA LYS A 297 -15.09 -15.49 15.63
C LYS A 297 -14.43 -16.71 14.98
N LYS A 298 -13.78 -16.51 13.83
CA LYS A 298 -13.10 -17.58 13.09
C LYS A 298 -12.02 -18.30 13.91
N ILE A 299 -11.34 -17.59 14.81
CA ILE A 299 -10.26 -18.15 15.62
C ILE A 299 -10.73 -18.91 16.86
N VAL A 300 -11.79 -18.43 17.53
CA VAL A 300 -12.28 -19.04 18.78
C VAL A 300 -13.34 -20.12 18.55
N SER A 301 -13.82 -20.27 17.32
CA SER A 301 -14.71 -21.35 16.91
C SER A 301 -14.04 -22.23 15.85
N ASP A 302 -14.50 -23.48 15.72
CA ASP A 302 -14.09 -24.37 14.64
C ASP A 302 -14.78 -24.00 13.32
N ASP A 303 -14.51 -22.79 12.84
CA ASP A 303 -15.00 -22.29 11.55
C ASP A 303 -14.42 -23.14 10.42
N PHE A 304 -15.29 -23.58 9.51
CA PHE A 304 -14.92 -24.44 8.38
C PHE A 304 -13.98 -23.72 7.40
N ASP A 305 -14.10 -22.40 7.27
CA ASP A 305 -13.31 -21.61 6.31
C ASP A 305 -11.95 -21.17 6.88
N PHE A 306 -11.67 -21.42 8.18
CA PHE A 306 -10.41 -21.00 8.80
C PHE A 306 -9.17 -21.59 8.11
N PRO A 307 -9.11 -22.89 7.74
CA PRO A 307 -7.98 -23.44 6.98
C PRO A 307 -7.81 -22.80 5.60
N ILE A 308 -8.92 -22.47 4.92
CA ILE A 308 -8.90 -21.78 3.63
C ILE A 308 -8.29 -20.39 3.77
N TRP A 309 -8.63 -19.70 4.86
CA TRP A 309 -8.06 -18.40 5.19
C TRP A 309 -6.56 -18.48 5.52
N MET A 310 -6.19 -19.45 6.37
CA MET A 310 -4.83 -19.66 6.84
C MET A 310 -3.88 -20.02 5.70
N ASN A 311 -4.29 -20.85 4.73
CA ASN A 311 -3.42 -21.29 3.64
C ASN A 311 -2.90 -20.15 2.73
N LYS A 312 -3.47 -18.94 2.85
CA LYS A 312 -3.06 -17.74 2.12
C LYS A 312 -2.10 -16.84 2.88
N ILE A 313 -1.83 -17.12 4.16
CA ILE A 313 -0.91 -16.36 5.00
C ILE A 313 0.53 -16.71 4.59
N ILE A 314 1.27 -15.68 4.19
CA ILE A 314 2.66 -15.80 3.71
C ILE A 314 3.61 -15.23 4.77
N PHE A 315 4.65 -16.00 5.10
CA PHE A 315 5.73 -15.55 5.98
C PHE A 315 6.70 -14.61 5.22
N PRO A 316 7.20 -13.52 5.83
CA PRO A 316 7.02 -13.11 7.24
C PRO A 316 5.84 -12.18 7.52
N ASP A 317 5.48 -11.29 6.58
CA ASP A 317 4.59 -10.14 6.83
C ASP A 317 3.21 -10.52 7.37
N SER A 318 2.61 -11.58 6.84
CA SER A 318 1.26 -12.01 7.24
C SER A 318 1.25 -12.59 8.66
N PHE A 319 2.32 -13.28 9.05
CA PHE A 319 2.49 -13.80 10.42
C PHE A 319 2.78 -12.70 11.43
N ILE A 320 3.57 -11.70 11.05
CA ILE A 320 3.79 -10.51 11.90
C ILE A 320 2.46 -9.81 12.16
N ALA A 321 1.64 -9.64 11.13
CA ALA A 321 0.29 -9.06 11.28
C ALA A 321 -0.61 -9.94 12.17
N LEU A 322 -0.59 -11.27 11.99
CA LEU A 322 -1.36 -12.22 12.80
C LEU A 322 -1.07 -12.09 14.29
N PHE A 323 0.22 -12.15 14.66
CA PHE A 323 0.60 -12.11 16.07
C PHE A 323 0.55 -10.71 16.67
N SER A 324 0.81 -9.67 15.87
CA SER A 324 0.55 -8.30 16.29
C SER A 324 -0.94 -8.08 16.59
N TRP A 325 -1.84 -8.67 15.80
CA TRP A 325 -3.27 -8.65 16.10
C TRP A 325 -3.59 -9.35 17.43
N PHE A 326 -2.98 -10.52 17.70
CA PHE A 326 -3.14 -11.21 18.99
C PHE A 326 -2.69 -10.35 20.16
N THR A 327 -1.52 -9.70 20.05
CA THR A 327 -1.01 -8.79 21.08
C THR A 327 -1.92 -7.59 21.25
N THR A 328 -2.24 -6.87 20.18
CA THR A 328 -3.02 -5.62 20.21
C THR A 328 -4.43 -5.84 20.75
N LYS A 329 -5.09 -6.94 20.37
CA LYS A 329 -6.44 -7.29 20.85
C LYS A 329 -6.44 -8.22 22.06
N LYS A 330 -5.28 -8.51 22.65
CA LYS A 330 -5.10 -9.36 23.84
C LYS A 330 -5.82 -10.71 23.69
N ILE A 331 -5.68 -11.34 22.54
CA ILE A 331 -6.23 -12.67 22.28
C ILE A 331 -5.34 -13.68 23.03
N SER A 332 -5.91 -14.33 24.04
CA SER A 332 -5.20 -15.34 24.81
C SER A 332 -5.05 -16.63 24.00
N PHE A 333 -3.86 -17.25 24.08
CA PHE A 333 -3.57 -18.53 23.43
C PHE A 333 -4.60 -19.62 23.77
N ASN A 334 -5.08 -19.64 25.02
CA ASN A 334 -6.06 -20.63 25.49
C ASN A 334 -7.46 -20.46 24.86
N LYS A 335 -7.74 -19.31 24.22
CA LYS A 335 -9.01 -19.08 23.51
C LYS A 335 -9.00 -19.58 22.07
N ILE A 336 -7.83 -19.87 21.52
CA ILE A 336 -7.67 -20.42 20.17
C ILE A 336 -7.97 -21.92 20.26
N THR A 337 -8.81 -22.44 19.38
CA THR A 337 -9.10 -23.88 19.37
C THR A 337 -7.86 -24.69 19.00
N GLU A 338 -7.73 -25.92 19.51
CA GLU A 338 -6.56 -26.78 19.21
C GLU A 338 -6.40 -27.03 17.71
N LYS A 339 -7.53 -27.19 16.99
CA LYS A 339 -7.55 -27.30 15.53
C LYS A 339 -6.92 -26.08 14.87
N ASN A 340 -7.33 -24.87 15.27
CA ASN A 340 -6.80 -23.62 14.71
C ASN A 340 -5.35 -23.38 15.11
N LYS A 341 -4.92 -23.82 16.30
CA LYS A 341 -3.50 -23.76 16.71
C LYS A 341 -2.63 -24.62 15.79
N LYS A 342 -3.07 -25.85 15.52
CA LYS A 342 -2.38 -26.76 14.61
C LYS A 342 -2.31 -26.18 13.20
N GLU A 343 -3.40 -25.60 12.70
CA GLU A 343 -3.45 -24.98 11.38
C GLU A 343 -2.47 -23.80 11.23
N ILE A 344 -2.38 -22.92 12.24
CA ILE A 344 -1.44 -21.79 12.24
C ILE A 344 0.01 -22.28 12.14
N LEU A 345 0.36 -23.31 12.91
CA LEU A 345 1.71 -23.85 12.92
C LEU A 345 2.04 -24.62 11.62
N ASN A 346 1.10 -25.44 11.15
CA ASN A 346 1.24 -26.15 9.87
C ASN A 346 1.45 -25.19 8.71
N GLN A 347 0.72 -24.05 8.70
CA GLN A 347 0.92 -23.04 7.67
C GLN A 347 2.32 -22.40 7.75
N PHE A 348 2.82 -22.14 8.95
CA PHE A 348 4.18 -21.61 9.12
C PHE A 348 5.23 -22.58 8.54
N ILE A 349 5.10 -23.87 8.87
CA ILE A 349 5.98 -24.92 8.35
C ILE A 349 5.86 -25.04 6.83
N SER A 350 4.63 -25.03 6.30
CA SER A 350 4.37 -25.06 4.86
C SER A 350 5.04 -23.90 4.12
N GLU A 351 5.01 -22.68 4.68
CA GLU A 351 5.70 -21.53 4.10
C GLU A 351 7.22 -21.69 4.13
N LEU A 352 7.79 -22.22 5.22
CA LEU A 352 9.23 -22.54 5.26
C LEU A 352 9.62 -23.61 4.24
N GLN A 353 8.80 -24.65 4.06
CA GLN A 353 9.00 -25.67 3.04
C GLN A 353 8.88 -25.09 1.62
N ARG A 354 7.93 -24.18 1.38
CA ARG A 354 7.78 -23.49 0.09
C ARG A 354 9.05 -22.71 -0.23
N ILE A 355 9.56 -21.95 0.74
CA ILE A 355 10.82 -21.21 0.59
C ILE A 355 11.99 -22.17 0.32
N SER A 356 12.09 -23.28 1.05
CA SER A 356 13.12 -24.30 0.80
C SER A 356 13.07 -24.85 -0.64
N LYS A 357 11.87 -25.12 -1.16
CA LYS A 357 11.69 -25.59 -2.55
C LYS A 357 12.04 -24.54 -3.59
N GLU A 358 11.92 -23.26 -3.26
CA GLU A 358 12.23 -22.12 -4.14
C GLU A 358 13.70 -21.68 -4.09
N LEU A 359 14.54 -22.32 -3.25
CA LEU A 359 15.97 -22.00 -3.12
C LEU A 359 16.71 -21.84 -4.46
N PRO A 360 16.52 -22.71 -5.49
CA PRO A 360 17.20 -22.52 -6.77
C PRO A 360 16.89 -21.17 -7.43
N ASN A 361 15.66 -20.68 -7.28
CA ASN A 361 15.24 -19.39 -7.83
C ASN A 361 15.84 -18.22 -7.02
N SER A 362 15.85 -18.34 -5.69
CA SER A 362 16.43 -17.32 -4.79
C SER A 362 17.94 -17.15 -4.99
N LEU A 363 18.64 -18.15 -5.52
CA LEU A 363 20.09 -18.12 -5.75
C LEU A 363 20.50 -17.65 -7.16
N ALA A 364 19.55 -17.44 -8.08
CA ALA A 364 19.85 -16.99 -9.43
C ALA A 364 20.34 -15.52 -9.47
N SER A 365 21.35 -15.25 -10.29
CA SER A 365 22.20 -14.05 -10.19
C SER A 365 21.61 -12.74 -10.73
N GLU A 366 20.41 -12.73 -11.30
CA GLU A 366 19.86 -11.51 -11.93
C GLU A 366 18.87 -10.74 -11.05
N ASN A 367 18.25 -11.37 -10.04
CA ASN A 367 17.36 -10.74 -9.04
C ASN A 367 17.17 -11.67 -7.83
N SER A 368 18.24 -11.99 -7.09
CA SER A 368 18.14 -12.83 -5.90
C SER A 368 17.28 -12.15 -4.83
N PHE A 369 16.08 -12.69 -4.59
CA PHE A 369 15.20 -12.27 -3.50
C PHE A 369 15.50 -13.12 -2.26
N ASP A 370 15.88 -12.45 -1.17
CA ASP A 370 15.97 -13.08 0.14
C ASP A 370 14.59 -13.03 0.82
N PRO A 371 13.91 -14.17 1.04
CA PRO A 371 12.60 -14.22 1.67
C PRO A 371 12.65 -13.97 3.18
N PHE A 372 13.84 -13.90 3.78
CA PHE A 372 14.04 -13.69 5.20
C PHE A 372 14.50 -12.24 5.46
N ASP A 373 13.53 -11.34 5.57
CA ASP A 373 13.73 -9.90 5.84
C ASP A 373 14.39 -9.64 7.21
N SER A 374 15.71 -9.80 7.30
CA SER A 374 16.48 -9.68 8.55
C SER A 374 16.59 -8.24 9.09
N TYR A 375 16.46 -7.24 8.23
CA TYR A 375 16.59 -5.82 8.61
C TYR A 375 15.47 -5.32 9.54
N ARG A 376 14.33 -6.02 9.62
CA ARG A 376 13.19 -5.66 10.48
C ARG A 376 13.17 -6.38 11.81
N LEU A 377 14.17 -7.22 12.10
CA LEU A 377 14.17 -8.07 13.30
C LEU A 377 14.10 -7.27 14.61
N ASN A 378 14.59 -6.02 14.64
CA ASN A 378 14.56 -5.17 15.83
C ASN A 378 13.16 -4.61 16.16
N GLU A 379 12.21 -4.68 15.23
CA GLU A 379 10.85 -4.18 15.43
C GLU A 379 10.10 -5.02 16.48
N LEU A 380 9.50 -4.36 17.47
CA LEU A 380 8.80 -5.04 18.58
C LEU A 380 7.72 -6.01 18.10
N LYS A 381 6.97 -5.65 17.04
CA LYS A 381 5.96 -6.54 16.44
C LYS A 381 6.58 -7.82 15.89
N TYR A 382 7.77 -7.72 15.30
CA TYR A 382 8.53 -8.86 14.80
C TYR A 382 8.98 -9.75 15.96
N ARG A 383 9.58 -9.16 17.02
CA ARG A 383 10.00 -9.89 18.22
C ARG A 383 8.84 -10.64 18.89
N ASN A 384 7.67 -10.00 18.96
CA ASN A 384 6.45 -10.63 19.49
C ASN A 384 5.98 -11.80 18.62
N ALA A 385 6.06 -11.66 17.29
CA ALA A 385 5.71 -12.73 16.36
C ALA A 385 6.58 -13.98 16.56
N LEU A 386 7.89 -13.82 16.76
CA LEU A 386 8.80 -14.94 17.03
C LEU A 386 8.48 -15.64 18.36
N ALA A 387 8.15 -14.88 19.40
CA ALA A 387 7.72 -15.43 20.69
C ALA A 387 6.39 -16.20 20.59
N PHE A 388 5.44 -15.72 19.77
CA PHE A 388 4.22 -16.47 19.50
C PHE A 388 4.51 -17.76 18.75
N LEU A 389 5.32 -17.74 17.69
CA LEU A 389 5.70 -18.97 16.97
C LEU A 389 6.29 -20.01 17.91
N LEU A 390 7.19 -19.61 18.81
CA LEU A 390 7.71 -20.51 19.84
C LEU A 390 6.57 -21.06 20.71
N LEU A 391 5.65 -20.21 21.18
CA LEU A 391 4.50 -20.66 21.95
C LEU A 391 3.67 -21.72 21.20
N PHE A 392 3.48 -21.61 19.89
CA PHE A 392 2.80 -22.67 19.11
C PHE A 392 3.62 -23.97 19.09
N PHE A 393 4.94 -23.90 18.91
CA PHE A 393 5.81 -25.08 18.98
C PHE A 393 5.78 -25.78 20.35
N LEU A 394 5.68 -25.06 21.47
CA LEU A 394 5.60 -25.68 22.80
C LEU A 394 4.37 -26.59 22.96
N PHE A 395 3.29 -26.32 22.22
CA PHE A 395 2.04 -27.08 22.29
C PHE A 395 1.85 -28.06 21.13
N ASP A 396 2.85 -28.21 20.27
CA ASP A 396 2.78 -28.98 19.03
C ASP A 396 2.94 -30.51 19.18
N THR A 397 2.61 -31.27 18.15
CA THR A 397 2.92 -32.72 18.04
C THR A 397 4.31 -32.96 17.44
N THR A 398 4.90 -34.14 17.67
CA THR A 398 6.27 -34.49 17.22
C THR A 398 6.48 -34.49 15.70
N GLU A 399 5.41 -34.58 14.89
CA GLU A 399 5.49 -34.63 13.42
C GLU A 399 6.05 -33.34 12.79
N ASN A 400 5.61 -32.19 13.30
CA ASN A 400 6.01 -30.86 12.81
C ASN A 400 7.48 -30.55 13.12
N LEU A 401 8.03 -31.06 14.23
CA LEU A 401 9.47 -30.97 14.52
C LEU A 401 10.32 -31.74 13.51
N LYS A 402 9.83 -32.89 13.01
CA LYS A 402 10.52 -33.64 11.95
C LYS A 402 10.58 -32.84 10.65
N GLU A 403 9.50 -32.12 10.31
CA GLU A 403 9.49 -31.25 9.14
C GLU A 403 10.46 -30.07 9.28
N ILE A 404 10.52 -29.43 10.46
CA ILE A 404 11.52 -28.40 10.73
C ILE A 404 12.94 -28.95 10.58
N LYS A 405 13.21 -30.17 11.05
CA LYS A 405 14.52 -30.82 10.87
C LYS A 405 14.88 -30.98 9.39
N ASN A 406 13.95 -31.45 8.56
CA ASN A 406 14.16 -31.59 7.12
C ASN A 406 14.48 -30.23 6.46
N ILE A 407 13.71 -29.19 6.78
CA ILE A 407 13.95 -27.84 6.26
C ILE A 407 15.35 -27.35 6.68
N CYS A 408 15.75 -27.54 7.94
CA CYS A 408 17.09 -27.14 8.38
C CYS A 408 18.20 -27.89 7.62
N TYR A 409 17.99 -29.15 7.25
CA TYR A 409 18.92 -29.88 6.38
C TYR A 409 19.00 -29.31 4.97
N ASP A 410 17.90 -28.80 4.40
CA ASP A 410 17.92 -28.19 3.07
C ASP A 410 18.78 -26.90 3.04
N PHE A 411 18.77 -26.13 4.14
CA PHE A 411 19.59 -24.91 4.26
C PHE A 411 21.05 -25.18 4.61
N LYS A 412 21.36 -26.29 5.28
CA LYS A 412 22.73 -26.60 5.75
C LYS A 412 23.80 -26.56 4.64
N PRO A 413 23.61 -27.15 3.44
CA PRO A 413 24.59 -27.07 2.35
C PRO A 413 24.89 -25.65 1.87
N LEU A 414 23.93 -24.72 2.00
CA LEU A 414 24.06 -23.35 1.49
C LEU A 414 25.16 -22.55 2.20
N PHE A 415 25.52 -22.92 3.44
CA PHE A 415 26.65 -22.34 4.17
C PHE A 415 28.01 -22.57 3.50
N TYR A 416 28.10 -23.58 2.64
CA TYR A 416 29.33 -23.90 1.89
C TYR A 416 29.30 -23.36 0.46
N GLY A 417 28.24 -22.63 0.08
CA GLY A 417 28.05 -22.05 -1.25
C GLY A 417 28.63 -20.64 -1.42
N GLY A 418 28.20 -19.98 -2.49
CA GLY A 418 28.55 -18.58 -2.80
C GLY A 418 28.02 -17.58 -1.76
N TYR A 419 28.29 -16.29 -1.97
CA TYR A 419 27.86 -15.24 -1.04
C TYR A 419 26.34 -15.25 -0.81
N SER A 420 25.53 -15.27 -1.87
CA SER A 420 24.06 -15.25 -1.76
C SER A 420 23.51 -16.47 -1.03
N SER A 421 24.06 -17.67 -1.28
CA SER A 421 23.70 -18.89 -0.55
C SER A 421 24.00 -18.79 0.94
N ARG A 422 25.20 -18.29 1.28
CA ARG A 422 25.61 -18.11 2.67
C ARG A 422 24.76 -17.06 3.39
N SER A 423 24.43 -15.95 2.73
CA SER A 423 23.55 -14.91 3.26
C SER A 423 22.17 -15.48 3.60
N LEU A 424 21.55 -16.17 2.65
CA LEU A 424 20.24 -16.78 2.80
C LEU A 424 20.18 -17.80 3.95
N ALA A 425 21.19 -18.66 4.05
CA ALA A 425 21.31 -19.64 5.14
C ALA A 425 21.49 -18.97 6.51
N THR A 426 22.25 -17.87 6.54
CA THR A 426 22.47 -17.06 7.75
C THR A 426 21.15 -16.47 8.22
N HIS A 427 20.40 -15.77 7.37
CA HIS A 427 19.13 -15.14 7.75
C HIS A 427 18.07 -16.15 8.17
N PHE A 428 17.96 -17.29 7.48
CA PHE A 428 17.09 -18.39 7.91
C PHE A 428 17.45 -18.86 9.32
N THR A 429 18.73 -19.13 9.57
CA THR A 429 19.22 -19.64 10.85
C THR A 429 19.00 -18.63 11.97
N GLU A 430 19.23 -17.35 11.70
CA GLU A 430 18.95 -16.28 12.66
C GLU A 430 17.47 -16.24 13.05
N ILE A 431 16.55 -16.33 12.09
CA ILE A 431 15.11 -16.33 12.37
C ILE A 431 14.71 -17.52 13.23
N ILE A 432 15.05 -18.75 12.82
CA ILE A 432 14.65 -19.95 13.57
C ILE A 432 15.31 -19.98 14.95
N PHE A 433 16.57 -19.55 15.07
CA PHE A 433 17.23 -19.49 16.35
C PHE A 433 16.60 -18.43 17.27
N LEU A 434 16.24 -17.26 16.75
CA LEU A 434 15.51 -16.25 17.51
C LEU A 434 14.11 -16.71 17.94
N ILE A 435 13.43 -17.57 17.17
CA ILE A 435 12.22 -18.25 17.63
C ILE A 435 12.56 -19.10 18.85
N ALA A 436 13.53 -20.01 18.74
CA ALA A 436 13.93 -20.89 19.83
C ALA A 436 14.38 -20.14 21.09
N LEU A 437 15.05 -18.99 20.94
CA LEU A 437 15.54 -18.15 22.05
C LEU A 437 14.46 -17.25 22.67
N SER A 438 13.24 -17.22 22.14
CA SER A 438 12.18 -16.34 22.65
C SER A 438 11.50 -16.85 23.94
N GLY A 439 12.01 -17.91 24.57
CA GLY A 439 11.36 -18.54 25.72
C GLY A 439 11.19 -17.63 26.94
N ASN A 440 12.13 -16.71 27.19
CA ASN A 440 12.02 -15.73 28.28
C ASN A 440 10.90 -14.69 28.08
N LYS A 441 10.39 -14.53 26.85
CA LYS A 441 9.31 -13.59 26.49
C LYS A 441 7.93 -14.23 26.67
N ILE A 442 7.86 -15.56 26.80
CA ILE A 442 6.62 -16.31 26.99
C ILE A 442 6.30 -16.38 28.49
N LYS A 443 5.05 -16.12 28.85
CA LYS A 443 4.55 -16.15 30.24
C LYS A 443 3.38 -17.10 30.38
N GLY A 444 3.25 -17.72 31.56
CA GLY A 444 2.09 -18.55 31.91
C GLY A 444 2.06 -19.92 31.23
N VAL A 445 3.23 -20.44 30.84
CA VAL A 445 3.39 -21.79 30.30
C VAL A 445 4.06 -22.66 31.36
N GLU A 446 3.57 -23.89 31.51
CA GLU A 446 4.10 -24.90 32.43
C GLU A 446 5.50 -25.35 32.01
N ASP A 447 6.35 -25.68 32.99
CA ASP A 447 7.77 -25.98 32.77
C ASP A 447 7.99 -27.23 31.90
N ASP A 448 7.08 -28.21 31.97
CA ASP A 448 7.12 -29.44 31.16
C ASP A 448 6.96 -29.17 29.66
N LYS A 449 6.25 -28.10 29.28
CA LYS A 449 6.11 -27.71 27.87
C LYS A 449 7.40 -27.17 27.28
N PHE A 450 8.30 -26.65 28.12
CA PHE A 450 9.61 -26.15 27.68
C PHE A 450 10.58 -27.26 27.27
N GLU A 451 10.32 -28.53 27.59
CA GLU A 451 11.11 -29.67 27.11
C GLU A 451 11.15 -29.76 25.57
N LYS A 452 10.11 -29.28 24.89
CA LYS A 452 10.11 -29.22 23.42
C LYS A 452 11.11 -28.21 22.85
N ILE A 453 11.48 -27.18 23.62
CA ILE A 453 12.55 -26.27 23.21
C ILE A 453 13.84 -27.03 23.04
N LYS A 454 14.13 -27.96 23.95
CA LYS A 454 15.34 -28.78 23.87
C LYS A 454 15.39 -29.53 22.54
N GLN A 455 14.29 -30.17 22.13
CA GLN A 455 14.21 -30.86 20.84
C GLN A 455 14.43 -29.93 19.65
N LEU A 456 13.86 -28.71 19.68
CA LEU A 456 14.09 -27.71 18.64
C LEU A 456 15.55 -27.27 18.60
N LEU A 457 16.18 -27.02 19.76
CA LEU A 457 17.58 -26.65 19.86
C LEU A 457 18.51 -27.76 19.37
N ASP A 458 18.24 -29.02 19.74
CA ASP A 458 18.98 -30.20 19.26
C ASP A 458 18.94 -30.27 17.72
N ILE A 459 17.77 -30.03 17.11
CA ILE A 459 17.65 -29.96 15.65
C ILE A 459 18.56 -28.87 15.08
N LEU A 460 18.57 -27.67 15.65
CA LEU A 460 19.40 -26.57 15.16
C LEU A 460 20.89 -26.86 15.33
N GLU A 461 21.29 -27.41 16.47
CA GLU A 461 22.66 -27.83 16.78
C GLU A 461 23.19 -28.84 15.77
N GLU A 462 22.42 -29.88 15.45
CA GLU A 462 22.80 -30.94 14.49
C GLU A 462 22.87 -30.44 13.02
N THR A 463 22.16 -29.35 12.71
CA THR A 463 21.93 -28.91 11.32
C THR A 463 22.67 -27.61 10.98
N VAL A 464 22.14 -26.47 11.41
CA VAL A 464 22.49 -25.14 10.89
C VAL A 464 23.29 -24.27 11.86
N LEU A 465 23.24 -24.55 13.17
CA LEU A 465 23.85 -23.68 14.18
C LEU A 465 25.38 -23.70 14.14
N VAL A 466 26.00 -24.89 14.05
CA VAL A 466 27.46 -25.05 13.97
C VAL A 466 28.06 -24.27 12.78
N PRO A 467 27.61 -24.47 11.52
CA PRO A 467 28.17 -23.73 10.38
C PRO A 467 27.89 -22.23 10.47
N TYR A 468 26.74 -21.82 11.02
CA TYR A 468 26.42 -20.42 11.26
C TYR A 468 27.40 -19.75 12.25
N ILE A 469 27.75 -20.41 13.36
CA ILE A 469 28.72 -19.90 14.33
C ILE A 469 30.09 -19.76 13.68
N HIS A 470 30.60 -20.80 13.03
CA HIS A 470 31.92 -20.76 12.37
C HIS A 470 32.02 -19.66 11.30
N ILE A 471 30.95 -19.39 10.56
CA ILE A 471 30.92 -18.30 9.57
C ILE A 471 30.86 -16.95 10.26
N SER A 472 30.09 -16.83 11.35
CA SER A 472 29.99 -15.61 12.13
C SER A 472 31.34 -15.23 12.74
N GLU A 473 32.08 -16.21 13.27
CA GLU A 473 33.43 -16.02 13.80
C GLU A 473 34.47 -15.60 12.75
N ARG A 474 34.15 -15.54 11.46
CA ARG A 474 35.06 -14.97 10.45
C ARG A 474 34.83 -13.48 10.21
N GLN A 475 33.79 -12.91 10.81
CA GLN A 475 33.47 -11.49 10.70
C GLN A 475 34.30 -10.70 11.71
N GLU A 476 35.08 -9.74 11.21
CA GLU A 476 35.98 -8.88 11.99
C GLU A 476 35.25 -8.16 13.14
N GLU A 477 33.97 -7.88 12.94
CA GLU A 477 33.06 -7.23 13.89
C GLU A 477 32.84 -8.04 15.17
N ILE A 478 33.08 -9.35 15.17
CA ILE A 478 33.05 -10.19 16.39
C ILE A 478 34.34 -10.03 17.21
N TRP A 479 35.44 -9.61 16.59
CA TRP A 479 36.77 -9.59 17.18
C TRP A 479 37.28 -8.19 17.53
N ASN A 480 36.67 -7.14 16.98
CA ASN A 480 37.12 -5.76 17.15
C ASN A 480 36.23 -4.95 18.13
N PRO A 481 36.66 -4.72 19.38
CA PRO A 481 35.90 -3.95 20.38
C PRO A 481 35.78 -2.45 20.07
N GLU A 482 36.58 -1.91 19.13
CA GLU A 482 36.43 -0.52 18.64
C GLU A 482 35.38 -0.40 17.54
N CYS A 483 34.81 -1.52 17.08
CA CYS A 483 33.67 -1.54 16.17
C CYS A 483 32.37 -1.24 16.93
N GLU A 484 32.32 -0.14 17.68
CA GLU A 484 31.05 0.43 18.12
C GLU A 484 30.33 0.93 16.87
N LYS A 485 29.39 0.13 16.37
CA LYS A 485 28.40 0.65 15.43
C LYS A 485 27.03 0.61 16.08
N GLU A 486 26.30 1.70 15.86
CA GLU A 486 24.85 1.74 15.84
C GLU A 486 24.31 0.46 15.16
N ILE A 487 23.09 0.03 15.52
CA ILE A 487 22.42 -1.13 14.90
C ILE A 487 22.30 -0.89 13.38
N MET A 488 23.35 -1.24 12.64
CA MET A 488 23.38 -1.28 11.20
C MET A 488 22.65 -2.55 10.79
N THR A 489 21.78 -2.44 9.80
CA THR A 489 20.87 -3.51 9.35
C THR A 489 21.54 -4.86 9.08
N PHE A 490 22.83 -4.88 8.74
CA PHE A 490 23.60 -6.10 8.44
C PHE A 490 23.98 -6.97 9.66
N ASN A 491 23.96 -6.43 10.89
CA ASN A 491 24.36 -7.17 12.10
C ASN A 491 23.22 -7.33 13.13
N THR A 492 22.01 -6.88 12.80
CA THR A 492 20.85 -6.87 13.71
C THR A 492 20.51 -8.25 14.27
N GLY A 493 20.53 -9.30 13.43
CA GLY A 493 20.22 -10.67 13.86
C GLY A 493 21.16 -11.17 14.95
N LYS A 494 22.47 -11.05 14.73
CA LYS A 494 23.52 -11.42 15.69
C LYS A 494 23.43 -10.65 17.00
N PHE A 495 23.24 -9.34 16.92
CA PHE A 495 23.03 -8.51 18.11
C PHE A 495 21.86 -9.01 18.95
N LEU A 496 20.71 -9.28 18.31
CA LEU A 496 19.50 -9.74 18.99
C LEU A 496 19.65 -11.14 19.58
N ILE A 497 20.31 -12.07 18.88
CA ILE A 497 20.62 -13.41 19.38
C ILE A 497 21.43 -13.32 20.66
N ASN A 498 22.48 -12.50 20.66
CA ASN A 498 23.33 -12.33 21.83
C ASN A 498 22.59 -11.70 23.00
N ASN A 499 21.75 -10.69 22.75
CA ASN A 499 20.92 -10.12 23.80
C ASN A 499 19.95 -11.16 24.39
N ASP A 500 19.25 -11.92 23.56
CA ASP A 500 18.31 -12.94 24.03
C ASP A 500 19.01 -14.03 24.85
N LEU A 501 20.21 -14.46 24.46
CA LEU A 501 21.02 -15.41 25.25
C LEU A 501 21.41 -14.85 26.61
N LYS A 502 21.86 -13.59 26.67
CA LYS A 502 22.19 -12.91 27.94
C LYS A 502 20.96 -12.83 28.86
N GLU A 503 19.79 -12.51 28.32
CA GLU A 503 18.54 -12.46 29.07
C GLU A 503 18.08 -13.86 29.51
N LEU A 504 18.22 -14.88 28.65
CA LEU A 504 17.86 -16.26 28.96
C LEU A 504 18.68 -16.83 30.12
N LYS A 505 19.99 -16.55 30.21
CA LYS A 505 20.84 -16.95 31.35
C LYS A 505 20.29 -16.47 32.71
N LYS A 506 19.61 -15.32 32.71
CA LYS A 506 19.00 -14.69 33.90
C LYS A 506 17.53 -15.10 34.10
N SER A 507 16.96 -15.86 33.17
CA SER A 507 15.53 -16.18 33.16
C SER A 507 15.19 -17.43 34.01
N LYS A 508 13.89 -17.62 34.28
CA LYS A 508 13.37 -18.81 34.97
C LYS A 508 13.53 -20.09 34.15
N VAL A 509 13.55 -19.97 32.82
CA VAL A 509 13.62 -21.11 31.88
C VAL A 509 15.06 -21.48 31.52
N LYS A 510 16.07 -20.87 32.15
CA LYS A 510 17.49 -21.04 31.81
C LYS A 510 17.96 -22.49 31.75
N ASN A 511 17.39 -23.37 32.59
CA ASN A 511 17.83 -24.76 32.70
C ASN A 511 17.56 -25.55 31.40
N HIS A 512 16.48 -25.20 30.68
CA HIS A 512 16.12 -25.79 29.39
C HIS A 512 17.11 -25.44 28.25
N TYR A 513 18.00 -24.47 28.48
CA TYR A 513 19.01 -24.02 27.52
C TYR A 513 20.44 -24.39 27.95
N SER A 514 20.61 -25.16 29.04
CA SER A 514 21.92 -25.51 29.58
C SER A 514 22.82 -26.24 28.57
N GLN A 515 22.25 -27.21 27.85
CA GLN A 515 22.95 -27.93 26.78
C GLN A 515 23.41 -27.00 25.67
N LEU A 516 22.54 -26.10 25.20
CA LEU A 516 22.90 -25.08 24.20
C LEU A 516 24.11 -24.26 24.65
N TYR A 517 24.16 -23.79 25.90
CA TYR A 517 25.33 -23.05 26.39
C TYR A 517 26.61 -23.89 26.37
N GLY A 518 26.53 -25.18 26.74
CA GLY A 518 27.66 -26.10 26.63
C GLY A 518 28.10 -26.32 25.17
N THR A 519 27.14 -26.53 24.27
CA THR A 519 27.40 -26.67 22.82
C THR A 519 28.07 -25.41 22.26
N LEU A 520 27.57 -24.23 22.61
CA LEU A 520 28.17 -22.95 22.23
C LEU A 520 29.61 -22.82 22.75
N GLU A 521 29.88 -23.23 24.00
CA GLU A 521 31.22 -23.24 24.58
C GLU A 521 32.21 -24.19 23.90
N LEU A 522 31.71 -25.32 23.37
CA LEU A 522 32.53 -26.31 22.67
C LEU A 522 32.85 -25.91 21.22
N ILE A 523 31.91 -25.28 20.52
CA ILE A 523 32.05 -24.95 19.10
C ILE A 523 32.76 -23.60 18.91
N LYS A 524 32.60 -22.67 19.85
CA LYS A 524 33.19 -21.34 19.74
C LYS A 524 34.72 -21.41 19.88
N ILE A 525 35.42 -20.75 18.96
CA ILE A 525 36.86 -20.48 19.08
C ILE A 525 37.05 -19.11 19.78
N ALA A 526 36.01 -18.25 19.75
CA ALA A 526 35.94 -16.96 20.45
C ALA A 526 35.13 -17.03 21.76
N GLN A 527 35.36 -16.12 22.72
CA GLN A 527 34.43 -15.98 23.86
C GLN A 527 33.07 -15.39 23.42
N TRP A 528 32.08 -16.27 23.28
CA TRP A 528 30.67 -15.94 23.10
C TRP A 528 29.93 -16.01 24.46
N PRO A 529 28.99 -15.09 24.80
CA PRO A 529 28.44 -14.00 24.00
C PRO A 529 28.93 -12.62 24.49
N TYR A 530 29.74 -11.91 23.70
CA TYR A 530 30.17 -10.52 23.97
C TYR A 530 30.39 -10.19 25.46
N GLU A 531 31.29 -10.91 26.11
CA GLU A 531 31.91 -10.47 27.36
C GLU A 531 33.40 -10.28 27.07
N ARG A 532 33.77 -9.03 26.78
CA ARG A 532 34.84 -8.39 27.53
C ARG A 532 34.23 -7.28 28.34
#